data_AF-A0A3C0W348-F1
#
_entry.id   AF-A0A3C0W348-F1
#
_cell.length_a   1.000
_cell.length_b   1.000
_cell.length_c   1.000
_cell.angle_alpha   90.00
_cell.angle_beta   90.00
_cell.angle_gamma   90.00
#
_symmetry.space_group_name_H-M   'P 1'
#
loop_
_entity.id
_entity.type
_entity.pdbx_description
1 polymer ?
#
loop_
_entity_poly.entity_id
_entity_poly.type
_entity_poly.pdbx_seq_one_letter_code
_entity_poly.pdbx_strand_id
1 'polypeptide(L)'
;MVRALSLVPLSLAAALALLPVSTAVAETQKTSAELRLESAAAVFEQKMEEFGARAERIQADDSLSETQKGLRIADLWSDYQPHVADFTAEATLQAGQIAQAALAEIDIEAIVRDATAGIAPMIERVSTNGAWAQADPDHMVTYGLIAQYGMDQALDAMDEVEAALAVPPAPPVPPIPSET
;
A
#
# COMPACT_ATOMS: atom_id res chain seq x y z
N MET A 1 -48.37 4.13 0.32
CA MET A 1 -47.70 5.09 -0.59
C MET A 1 -46.28 5.31 -0.08
N VAL A 2 -45.30 4.87 -0.86
CA VAL A 2 -43.86 4.95 -0.55
C VAL A 2 -43.40 6.40 -0.77
N ARG A 3 -42.77 7.03 0.22
CA ARG A 3 -42.04 8.29 0.02
C ARG A 3 -40.55 7.95 -0.06
N ALA A 4 -40.02 8.04 -1.27
CA ALA A 4 -38.62 7.80 -1.58
C ALA A 4 -37.74 8.86 -0.91
N LEU A 5 -36.74 8.38 -0.14
CA LEU A 5 -35.57 9.18 0.23
C LEU A 5 -34.81 9.52 -1.06
N SER A 6 -34.84 10.80 -1.45
CA SER A 6 -33.96 11.31 -2.49
C SER A 6 -32.63 11.68 -1.84
N LEU A 7 -31.62 10.85 -2.08
CA LEU A 7 -30.21 11.10 -1.82
C LEU A 7 -29.78 12.38 -2.54
N VAL A 8 -29.28 13.37 -1.79
CA VAL A 8 -28.58 14.52 -2.37
C VAL A 8 -27.07 14.26 -2.26
N PRO A 9 -26.33 14.18 -3.39
CA PRO A 9 -24.91 13.87 -3.42
C PRO A 9 -24.08 15.14 -3.13
N LEU A 10 -23.96 15.51 -1.85
CA LEU A 10 -23.06 16.58 -1.40
C LEU A 10 -21.77 15.96 -0.87
N SER A 11 -20.86 15.51 -1.75
CA SER A 11 -19.50 15.12 -1.30
C SER A 11 -18.38 15.20 -2.34
N LEU A 12 -18.65 15.32 -3.64
CA LEU A 12 -17.55 15.32 -4.63
C LEU A 12 -17.03 16.72 -4.98
N ALA A 13 -17.93 17.71 -5.09
CA ALA A 13 -17.54 19.08 -5.46
C ALA A 13 -16.79 19.81 -4.33
N ALA A 14 -17.12 19.53 -3.06
CA ALA A 14 -16.41 20.10 -1.92
C ALA A 14 -15.02 19.47 -1.73
N ALA A 15 -14.84 18.20 -2.09
CA ALA A 15 -13.54 17.52 -2.07
C ALA A 15 -12.61 18.04 -3.19
N LEU A 16 -13.15 18.44 -4.34
CA LEU A 16 -12.38 19.01 -5.45
C LEU A 16 -11.99 20.48 -5.24
N ALA A 17 -12.68 21.21 -4.35
CA ALA A 17 -12.41 22.63 -4.08
C ALA A 17 -11.25 22.87 -3.09
N LEU A 18 -10.78 21.81 -2.41
CA LEU A 18 -9.64 21.84 -1.46
C LEU A 18 -8.39 21.17 -2.03
N LEU A 19 -8.35 20.83 -3.32
CA LEU A 19 -7.10 20.49 -3.98
C LEU A 19 -6.40 21.80 -4.37
N PRO A 20 -5.37 22.24 -3.61
CA PRO A 20 -4.58 23.37 -4.02
C PRO A 20 -3.99 23.08 -5.39
N VAL A 21 -4.31 23.97 -6.33
CA VAL A 21 -3.57 24.35 -7.54
C VAL A 21 -2.17 23.72 -7.63
N SER A 22 -2.10 22.44 -8.01
CA SER A 22 -0.88 21.82 -8.53
C SER A 22 -0.89 21.79 -10.05
N THR A 23 -1.85 22.48 -10.67
CA THR A 23 -1.91 22.73 -12.12
C THR A 23 -1.05 23.93 -12.53
N ALA A 24 0.00 24.25 -11.77
CA ALA A 24 1.21 24.80 -12.36
C ALA A 24 2.04 23.61 -12.83
N VAL A 25 1.55 22.93 -13.88
CA VAL A 25 2.42 22.12 -14.72
C VAL A 25 3.39 23.13 -15.29
N ALA A 26 4.52 23.30 -14.61
CA ALA A 26 5.69 23.89 -15.22
C ALA A 26 5.84 23.19 -16.58
N GLU A 27 6.09 23.97 -17.63
CA GLU A 27 6.70 23.42 -18.83
C GLU A 27 8.09 22.88 -18.41
N THR A 28 8.08 21.73 -17.74
CA THR A 28 9.25 21.09 -17.18
C THR A 28 9.94 20.47 -18.37
N GLN A 29 11.14 20.97 -18.67
CA GLN A 29 12.06 20.27 -19.56
C GLN A 29 12.06 18.80 -19.19
N LYS A 30 11.76 17.93 -20.16
CA LYS A 30 11.78 16.48 -19.96
C LYS A 30 13.06 16.10 -19.24
N THR A 31 12.89 15.41 -18.12
CA THR A 31 13.99 14.85 -17.34
C THR A 31 14.78 13.86 -18.19
N SER A 32 16.03 13.62 -17.80
CA SER A 32 16.85 12.62 -18.49
C SER A 32 16.23 11.21 -18.46
N ALA A 33 15.45 10.88 -17.44
CA ALA A 33 14.72 9.61 -17.34
C ALA A 33 13.58 9.53 -18.36
N GLU A 34 12.82 10.60 -18.55
CA GLU A 34 11.76 10.69 -19.58
C GLU A 34 12.34 10.59 -20.99
N LEU A 35 13.44 11.29 -21.27
CA LEU A 35 14.11 11.19 -22.59
C LEU A 35 14.65 9.78 -22.86
N ARG A 36 15.20 9.11 -21.84
CA ARG A 36 15.63 7.71 -21.98
C ARG A 36 14.45 6.78 -22.23
N LEU A 37 13.36 6.94 -21.48
CA LEU A 37 12.14 6.16 -21.66
C LEU A 37 11.58 6.30 -23.08
N GLU A 38 11.51 7.53 -23.60
CA GLU A 38 11.05 7.80 -24.97
C GLU A 38 11.96 7.16 -26.02
N SER A 39 13.28 7.25 -25.84
CA SER A 39 14.22 6.61 -26.77
C SER A 39 14.09 5.09 -26.76
N ALA A 40 13.91 4.47 -25.59
CA ALA A 40 13.71 3.04 -25.46
C ALA A 40 12.36 2.61 -26.07
N ALA A 41 11.31 3.41 -25.88
CA ALA A 41 10.01 3.20 -26.49
C ALA A 41 10.08 3.25 -28.02
N ALA A 42 10.78 4.22 -28.60
CA ALA A 42 10.95 4.31 -30.05
C ALA A 42 11.67 3.08 -30.64
N VAL A 43 12.71 2.58 -29.96
CA VAL A 43 13.40 1.34 -30.37
C VAL A 43 12.47 0.14 -30.26
N PHE A 44 11.70 0.04 -29.16
CA PHE A 44 10.74 -1.04 -28.97
C PHE A 44 9.64 -1.03 -30.03
N GLU A 45 9.06 0.14 -30.33
CA GLU A 45 8.05 0.32 -31.37
C GLU A 45 8.58 -0.11 -32.74
N GLN A 46 9.79 0.31 -33.10
CA GLN A 46 10.44 -0.13 -34.34
C GLN A 46 10.56 -1.65 -34.40
N LYS A 47 10.93 -2.31 -33.29
CA LYS A 47 11.00 -3.77 -33.24
C LYS A 47 9.64 -4.43 -33.34
N MET A 48 8.59 -3.88 -32.72
CA MET A 48 7.24 -4.43 -32.85
C MET A 48 6.67 -4.23 -34.25
N GLU A 49 7.00 -3.14 -34.93
CA GLU A 49 6.65 -2.92 -36.34
C GLU A 49 7.37 -3.93 -37.27
N GLU A 50 8.67 -4.13 -37.08
CA GLU A 50 9.43 -5.16 -37.81
C GLU A 50 8.84 -6.56 -37.60
N PHE A 51 8.47 -6.90 -36.36
CA PHE A 51 7.79 -8.15 -36.03
C PHE A 51 6.46 -8.27 -36.79
N GLY A 52 5.62 -7.23 -36.74
CA GLY A 52 4.34 -7.19 -37.44
C GLY A 52 4.50 -7.43 -38.95
N ALA A 53 5.41 -6.68 -39.59
CA ALA A 53 5.69 -6.82 -41.03
C ALA A 53 6.25 -8.21 -41.41
N ARG A 54 6.97 -8.88 -40.50
CA ARG A 54 7.45 -10.26 -40.71
C ARG A 54 6.33 -11.27 -40.53
N ALA A 55 5.50 -11.11 -39.51
CA ALA A 55 4.35 -11.97 -39.24
C ALA A 55 3.33 -11.89 -40.39
N GLU A 56 3.05 -10.70 -40.91
CA GLU A 56 2.18 -10.49 -42.07
C GLU A 56 2.72 -11.21 -43.32
N ARG A 57 4.03 -11.13 -43.58
CA ARG A 57 4.65 -11.87 -44.68
C ARG A 57 4.52 -13.39 -44.53
N ILE A 58 4.62 -13.92 -43.32
CA ILE A 58 4.38 -15.34 -43.05
C ILE A 58 2.91 -15.68 -43.30
N GLN A 59 2.00 -14.81 -42.86
CA GLN A 59 0.56 -15.05 -43.01
C GLN A 59 0.10 -15.01 -44.47
N ALA A 60 0.67 -14.12 -45.27
CA ALA A 60 0.41 -13.95 -46.69
C ALA A 60 1.10 -14.99 -47.58
N ASP A 61 1.93 -15.88 -47.02
CA ASP A 61 2.60 -16.93 -47.78
C ASP A 61 1.64 -18.10 -48.07
N ASP A 62 1.07 -18.11 -49.27
CA ASP A 62 0.15 -19.15 -49.76
C ASP A 62 0.83 -20.53 -49.93
N SER A 63 2.17 -20.60 -49.91
CA SER A 63 2.89 -21.87 -49.99
C SER A 63 2.91 -22.64 -48.67
N LEU A 64 2.51 -21.99 -47.56
CA LEU A 64 2.50 -22.57 -46.23
C LEU A 64 1.08 -22.97 -45.82
N SER A 65 0.98 -24.15 -45.21
CA SER A 65 -0.24 -24.51 -44.48
C SER A 65 -0.39 -23.66 -43.21
N GLU A 66 -1.62 -23.51 -42.70
CA GLU A 66 -1.89 -22.74 -41.47
C GLU A 66 -1.08 -23.25 -40.26
N THR A 67 -0.86 -24.56 -40.15
CA THR A 67 -0.01 -25.13 -39.10
C THR A 67 1.45 -24.66 -39.23
N GLN A 68 1.98 -24.60 -40.44
CA GLN A 68 3.36 -24.13 -40.69
C GLN A 68 3.50 -22.62 -40.44
N LYS A 69 2.48 -21.82 -40.80
CA LYS A 69 2.42 -20.39 -40.47
C LYS A 69 2.46 -20.18 -38.96
N GLY A 70 1.62 -20.91 -38.23
CA GLY A 70 1.57 -20.86 -36.76
C GLY A 70 2.92 -21.19 -36.11
N LEU A 71 3.59 -22.26 -36.56
CA LEU A 71 4.93 -22.62 -36.05
C LEU A 71 5.96 -21.54 -36.34
N ARG A 72 5.98 -20.97 -37.56
CA ARG A 72 6.93 -19.91 -37.92
C ARG A 72 6.67 -18.61 -37.17
N ILE A 73 5.41 -18.27 -36.88
CA ILE A 73 5.08 -17.09 -36.06
C ILE A 73 5.48 -17.34 -34.60
N ALA A 74 5.33 -18.56 -34.07
CA ALA A 74 5.77 -18.90 -32.73
C ALA A 74 7.31 -18.83 -32.58
N ASP A 75 8.06 -19.32 -33.57
CA ASP A 75 9.51 -19.16 -33.62
C ASP A 75 9.90 -17.68 -33.73
N LEU A 76 9.24 -16.92 -34.62
CA LEU A 76 9.42 -15.48 -34.74
C LEU A 76 9.15 -14.76 -33.41
N TRP A 77 8.09 -15.13 -32.69
CA TRP A 77 7.80 -14.53 -31.39
C TRP A 77 8.90 -14.83 -30.36
N SER A 78 9.48 -16.02 -30.39
CA SER A 78 10.59 -16.39 -29.50
C SER A 78 11.82 -15.48 -29.72
N ASP A 79 12.08 -15.04 -30.96
CA ASP A 79 13.13 -14.07 -31.26
C ASP A 79 12.84 -12.67 -30.68
N TYR A 80 11.57 -12.26 -30.61
CA TYR A 80 11.18 -10.91 -30.17
C TYR A 80 10.82 -10.80 -28.69
N GLN A 81 10.57 -11.93 -28.02
CA GLN A 81 10.25 -11.95 -26.59
C GLN A 81 11.29 -11.21 -25.71
N PRO A 82 12.61 -11.36 -25.94
CA PRO A 82 13.62 -10.62 -25.20
C PRO A 82 13.45 -9.10 -25.30
N HIS A 83 13.09 -8.57 -26.48
CA HIS A 83 12.91 -7.12 -26.66
C HIS A 83 11.76 -6.55 -25.83
N VAL A 84 10.67 -7.31 -25.64
CA VAL A 84 9.57 -6.93 -24.75
C VAL A 84 10.03 -6.91 -23.29
N ALA A 85 10.81 -7.92 -22.88
CA ALA A 85 11.36 -8.00 -21.53
C ALA A 85 12.33 -6.84 -21.25
N ASP A 86 13.25 -6.56 -22.18
CA ASP A 86 14.22 -5.47 -22.08
C ASP A 86 13.53 -4.11 -21.97
N PHE A 87 12.54 -3.84 -22.84
CA PHE A 87 11.77 -2.60 -22.77
C PHE A 87 11.00 -2.48 -21.46
N THR A 88 10.38 -3.55 -20.98
CA THR A 88 9.63 -3.54 -19.71
C THR A 88 10.55 -3.26 -18.52
N ALA A 89 11.75 -3.83 -18.51
CA ALA A 89 12.75 -3.59 -17.48
C ALA A 89 13.21 -2.12 -17.48
N GLU A 90 13.55 -1.57 -18.65
CA GLU A 90 13.92 -0.17 -18.80
C GLU A 90 12.77 0.76 -18.42
N ALA A 91 11.55 0.48 -18.88
CA ALA A 91 10.38 1.28 -18.56
C ALA A 91 10.11 1.34 -17.05
N THR A 92 10.24 0.20 -16.36
CA THR A 92 10.08 0.11 -14.90
C THR A 92 11.17 0.92 -14.18
N LEU A 93 12.41 0.82 -14.64
CA LEU A 93 13.53 1.56 -14.08
C LEU A 93 13.34 3.08 -14.22
N GLN A 94 13.01 3.55 -15.43
CA GLN A 94 12.82 4.98 -15.67
C GLN A 94 11.57 5.50 -14.95
N ALA A 95 10.47 4.73 -14.90
CA ALA A 95 9.28 5.10 -14.14
C ALA A 95 9.58 5.28 -12.65
N GLY A 96 10.43 4.42 -12.06
CA GLY A 96 10.90 4.57 -10.69
C GLY A 96 11.69 5.87 -10.49
N GLN A 97 12.56 6.22 -11.43
CA GLN A 97 13.34 7.47 -11.38
C GLN A 97 12.44 8.72 -11.49
N ILE A 98 11.44 8.68 -12.38
CA ILE A 98 10.47 9.76 -12.55
C ILE A 98 9.63 9.92 -11.27
N ALA A 99 9.13 8.81 -10.71
CA ALA A 99 8.39 8.84 -9.45
C ALA A 99 9.23 9.36 -8.30
N GLN A 100 10.51 8.96 -8.21
CA GLN A 100 11.42 9.47 -7.18
C GLN A 100 11.68 10.97 -7.33
N ALA A 101 11.88 11.47 -8.56
CA ALA A 101 12.04 12.89 -8.81
C ALA A 101 10.78 13.67 -8.39
N ALA A 102 9.60 13.18 -8.77
CA ALA A 102 8.33 13.78 -8.38
C ALA A 102 8.11 13.77 -6.86
N LEU A 103 8.50 12.71 -6.16
CA LEU A 103 8.42 12.63 -4.69
C LEU A 103 9.44 13.58 -4.01
N ALA A 104 10.62 13.77 -4.59
CA ALA A 104 11.62 14.69 -4.05
C ALA A 104 11.17 16.16 -4.15
N GLU A 105 10.26 16.46 -5.08
CA GLU A 105 9.63 17.78 -5.19
C GLU A 105 8.54 18.03 -4.14
N ILE A 106 8.09 16.99 -3.42
CA ILE A 106 7.09 17.15 -2.36
C ILE A 106 7.77 17.68 -1.09
N ASP A 107 7.45 18.93 -0.73
CA ASP A 107 7.87 19.53 0.54
C ASP A 107 7.05 18.97 1.70
N ILE A 108 7.54 17.86 2.27
CA ILE A 108 6.94 17.22 3.44
C ILE A 108 6.91 18.18 4.64
N GLU A 109 7.91 19.05 4.81
CA GLU A 109 7.93 20.01 5.91
C GLU A 109 6.83 21.06 5.77
N ALA A 110 6.57 21.55 4.55
CA ALA A 110 5.44 22.44 4.30
C ALA A 110 4.10 21.76 4.59
N ILE A 111 3.93 20.49 4.18
CA ILE A 111 2.72 19.71 4.48
C ILE A 111 2.55 19.50 5.99
N VAL A 112 3.61 19.13 6.71
CA VAL A 112 3.58 18.94 8.17
C VAL A 112 3.30 20.26 8.88
N ARG A 113 3.89 21.36 8.41
CA ARG A 113 3.66 22.70 8.96
C ARG A 113 2.21 23.13 8.80
N ASP A 114 1.63 22.93 7.61
CA ASP A 114 0.23 23.24 7.33
C ASP A 114 -0.72 22.37 8.18
N ALA A 115 -0.44 21.07 8.25
CA ALA A 115 -1.19 20.15 9.11
C ALA A 115 -1.10 20.53 10.59
N THR A 116 0.09 20.91 11.07
CA THR A 116 0.29 21.31 12.47
C THR A 116 -0.39 22.64 12.76
N ALA A 117 -0.40 23.59 11.82
CA ALA A 117 -1.12 24.86 11.96
C ALA A 117 -2.63 24.64 12.10
N GLY A 118 -3.21 23.65 11.41
CA GLY A 118 -4.61 23.27 11.55
C GLY A 118 -4.98 22.64 12.91
N ILE A 119 -4.02 21.97 13.57
CA ILE A 119 -4.24 21.24 14.83
C ILE A 119 -3.86 22.10 16.06
N ALA A 120 -2.98 23.10 15.89
CA ALA A 120 -2.57 24.03 16.94
C ALA A 120 -3.73 24.61 17.78
N PRO A 121 -4.82 25.15 17.20
CA PRO A 121 -5.95 25.66 17.99
C PRO A 121 -6.76 24.56 18.69
N MET A 122 -6.66 23.30 18.23
CA MET A 122 -7.27 22.15 18.91
C MET A 122 -6.42 21.72 20.11
N ILE A 123 -5.09 21.69 19.97
CA ILE A 123 -4.15 21.40 21.06
C ILE A 123 -4.22 22.49 22.15
N GLU A 124 -4.32 23.76 21.76
CA GLU A 124 -4.50 24.86 22.70
C GLU A 124 -5.80 24.72 23.50
N ARG A 125 -6.90 24.31 22.86
CA ARG A 125 -8.16 24.05 23.57
C ARG A 125 -8.12 22.81 24.46
N VAL A 126 -7.42 21.75 24.05
CA VAL A 126 -7.26 20.53 24.86
C VAL A 126 -6.37 20.79 26.08
N SER A 127 -5.31 21.59 25.94
CA SER A 127 -4.43 21.95 27.06
C SER A 127 -5.07 22.94 28.03
N THR A 128 -5.99 23.79 27.58
CA THR A 128 -6.67 24.78 28.42
C THR A 128 -8.01 24.31 29.00
N ASN A 129 -8.71 23.37 28.36
CA ASN A 129 -10.04 22.90 28.77
C ASN A 129 -10.17 21.37 28.86
N GLY A 130 -9.10 20.61 28.66
CA GLY A 130 -9.14 19.15 28.72
C GLY A 130 -9.30 18.67 30.16
N ALA A 131 -10.18 17.68 30.37
CA ALA A 131 -10.34 16.97 31.65
C ALA A 131 -9.03 16.34 32.19
N TRP A 132 -7.97 16.31 31.38
CA TRP A 132 -6.62 15.84 31.71
C TRP A 132 -5.65 16.96 32.11
N ALA A 133 -5.99 18.23 31.87
CA ALA A 133 -5.17 19.39 32.22
C ALA A 133 -5.44 19.88 33.66
N GLN A 134 -6.60 19.54 34.23
CA GLN A 134 -6.87 19.74 35.65
C GLN A 134 -6.50 18.47 36.42
N ALA A 135 -5.42 18.56 37.20
CA ALA A 135 -5.12 17.60 38.25
C ALA A 135 -6.09 17.82 39.43
N ASP A 136 -7.36 17.44 39.24
CA ASP A 136 -8.33 17.47 40.32
C ASP A 136 -7.94 16.40 41.36
N PRO A 137 -7.68 16.78 42.62
CA PRO A 137 -7.29 15.85 43.68
C PRO A 137 -8.26 14.68 43.85
N ASP A 138 -9.57 14.90 43.67
CA ASP A 138 -10.58 13.86 43.86
C ASP A 138 -10.52 12.81 42.73
N HIS A 139 -10.17 13.25 41.52
CA HIS A 139 -9.94 12.36 40.38
C HIS A 139 -8.66 11.53 40.55
N MET A 140 -7.59 12.13 41.08
CA MET A 140 -6.35 11.40 41.36
C MET A 140 -6.52 10.35 42.46
N VAL A 141 -7.33 10.63 43.50
CA VAL A 141 -7.73 9.63 44.50
C VAL A 141 -8.53 8.51 43.83
N THR A 142 -9.51 8.85 42.99
CA THR A 142 -10.35 7.86 42.29
C THR A 142 -9.52 6.94 41.39
N TYR A 143 -8.64 7.50 40.57
CA TYR A 143 -7.74 6.69 39.73
C TYR A 143 -6.77 5.86 40.55
N GLY A 144 -6.26 6.39 41.67
CA GLY A 144 -5.41 5.65 42.60
C GLY A 144 -6.14 4.45 43.23
N LEU A 145 -7.40 4.61 43.63
CA LEU A 145 -8.22 3.54 44.19
C LEU A 145 -8.50 2.42 43.17
N ILE A 146 -8.78 2.78 41.91
CA ILE A 146 -8.99 1.79 40.84
C ILE A 146 -7.70 1.02 40.54
N ALA A 147 -6.56 1.71 40.51
CA ALA A 147 -5.26 1.07 40.31
C ALA A 147 -4.92 0.11 41.46
N GLN A 148 -5.19 0.51 42.70
CA GLN A 148 -4.96 -0.31 43.89
C GLN A 148 -5.86 -1.56 43.89
N TYR A 149 -7.14 -1.41 43.56
CA TYR A 149 -8.06 -2.54 43.40
C TYR A 149 -7.62 -3.53 42.29
N GLY A 150 -7.09 -3.03 41.18
CA GLY A 150 -6.55 -3.87 40.11
C GLY A 150 -5.29 -4.64 40.55
N MET A 151 -4.43 -4.01 41.35
CA MET A 151 -3.23 -4.64 41.89
C MET A 151 -3.57 -5.71 42.94
N ASP A 152 -4.54 -5.43 43.83
CA ASP A 152 -5.00 -6.39 44.82
C ASP A 152 -5.61 -7.64 44.17
N GLN A 153 -6.43 -7.48 43.12
CA GLN A 153 -6.94 -8.62 42.34
C GLN A 153 -5.84 -9.42 41.64
N ALA A 154 -4.77 -8.75 41.18
CA ALA A 154 -3.66 -9.44 40.54
C ALA A 154 -2.87 -10.28 41.54
N LEU A 155 -2.69 -9.79 42.77
CA LEU A 155 -2.04 -10.53 43.85
C LEU A 155 -2.86 -11.76 44.27
N ASP A 156 -4.17 -11.60 44.46
CA ASP A 156 -5.07 -12.72 44.77
C ASP A 156 -5.03 -13.80 43.67
N ALA A 157 -5.02 -13.40 42.40
CA ALA A 157 -4.91 -14.34 41.27
C ALA A 157 -3.55 -15.06 41.22
N MET A 158 -2.46 -14.41 41.64
CA MET A 158 -1.15 -15.04 41.73
C MET A 158 -1.11 -16.10 42.84
N ASP A 159 -1.70 -15.80 44.00
CA ASP A 159 -1.81 -16.74 45.11
C ASP A 159 -2.62 -17.99 44.72
N GLU A 160 -3.72 -17.82 43.96
CA GLU A 160 -4.50 -18.95 43.43
C GLU A 160 -3.71 -19.83 42.46
N VAL A 161 -2.89 -19.22 41.59
CA VAL A 161 -2.03 -19.96 40.65
C VAL A 161 -0.94 -20.71 41.40
N GLU A 162 -0.31 -20.09 42.40
CA GLU A 162 0.70 -20.75 43.23
C GLU A 162 0.12 -21.96 43.97
N ALA A 163 -1.09 -21.82 44.52
CA ALA A 163 -1.80 -22.92 45.17
C ALA A 163 -2.11 -24.08 44.19
N ALA A 164 -2.48 -23.77 42.94
CA ALA A 164 -2.73 -24.78 41.92
C ALA A 164 -1.46 -25.53 41.48
N LEU A 165 -0.32 -24.84 41.44
CA LEU A 165 0.98 -25.43 41.06
C LEU A 165 1.61 -26.28 42.18
N ALA A 166 1.21 -26.07 43.44
CA ALA A 166 1.67 -26.86 44.59
C ALA A 166 1.01 -28.25 44.71
N VAL A 167 0.00 -28.56 43.88
CA VAL A 167 -0.64 -29.89 43.85
C VAL A 167 0.23 -30.86 43.04
N PRO A 168 0.78 -31.95 43.64
CA PRO A 168 1.63 -32.89 42.93
C PRO A 168 0.83 -33.67 41.87
N PRO A 169 1.40 -33.93 40.68
CA PRO A 169 0.70 -34.66 39.62
C PRO A 169 0.43 -36.11 40.02
N ALA A 170 -0.78 -36.60 39.74
CA ALA A 170 -1.15 -37.99 39.99
C ALA A 170 -0.24 -38.96 39.21
N PRO A 171 0.15 -40.11 39.80
CA PRO A 171 1.10 -41.01 39.17
C PRO A 171 0.52 -41.64 37.88
N PRO A 172 1.36 -41.83 36.84
CA PRO A 172 0.89 -42.34 35.55
C PRO A 172 0.53 -43.83 35.61
N VAL A 173 -0.60 -44.19 34.99
CA VAL A 173 -1.03 -45.59 34.81
C VAL A 173 -0.17 -46.24 33.72
N PRO A 174 0.46 -47.42 33.96
CA PRO A 174 1.34 -48.06 32.98
C PRO A 174 0.57 -48.65 31.78
N PRO A 175 1.14 -48.61 30.56
CA PRO A 175 0.48 -49.07 29.34
C PRO A 175 0.44 -50.60 29.23
N ILE A 176 -0.67 -51.14 28.70
CA ILE A 176 -0.88 -52.57 28.45
C ILE A 176 -0.06 -52.98 27.22
N PRO A 177 0.76 -54.06 27.25
CA PRO A 177 1.58 -54.47 26.11
C PRO A 177 0.70 -54.98 24.96
N SER A 178 1.00 -54.55 23.73
CA SER A 178 0.35 -55.04 22.52
C SER A 178 0.97 -56.38 22.09
N GLU A 179 0.15 -57.44 22.01
CA GLU A 179 0.57 -58.73 21.44
C GLU A 179 0.75 -58.63 19.92
N THR A 180 1.79 -59.30 19.43
CA THR A 180 2.24 -59.44 18.03
C THR A 180 1.24 -60.15 17.13
#